data_AF-A0A1V6QEP4-F1
#
_entry.id   AF-A0A1V6QEP4-F1
#
_cell.length_a   1.000
_cell.length_b   1.000
_cell.length_c   1.000
_cell.angle_alpha   90.00
_cell.angle_beta   90.00
_cell.angle_gamma   90.00
#
_symmetry.space_group_name_H-M   'P 1'
#
loop_
_entity.id
_entity.type
_entity.pdbx_description
1 polymer ?
#
loop_
_entity_poly.entity_id
_entity_poly.type
_entity_poly.pdbx_seq_one_letter_code
_entity_poly.pdbx_strand_id
1 'polypeptide(L)'
;MHLSPLSLTLLLTLPALSTASQADPTLGSTLNVTVLGARHNRSTLECWALQPGFETSAQAGTSGSSVLDMGVATGNASFTAIAAGFDGGRHNAPALQWVVFLSGLAHITLPNSTAEAWIEGGKNGALLALDTADVSALGHYTVYPSKERTVALQIPLGEDGIPNHHVLHGGACQGDELLD
;
A
#
# COMPACT_ATOMS: atom_id res chain seq x y z
N MET A 1 -11.35 -37.17 69.43
CA MET A 1 -11.99 -37.38 68.11
C MET A 1 -12.31 -36.00 67.53
N HIS A 2 -11.45 -35.47 66.65
CA HIS A 2 -11.69 -34.20 65.96
C HIS A 2 -11.92 -34.50 64.48
N LEU A 3 -13.12 -34.17 63.98
CA LEU A 3 -13.49 -34.25 62.57
C LEU A 3 -13.26 -32.88 61.94
N SER A 4 -12.45 -32.85 60.88
CA SER A 4 -12.19 -31.67 60.04
C SER A 4 -13.17 -31.66 58.85
N PRO A 5 -13.79 -30.53 58.47
CA PRO A 5 -14.65 -30.47 57.31
C PRO A 5 -13.82 -30.22 56.04
N LEU A 6 -13.94 -31.10 55.05
CA LEU A 6 -13.48 -30.84 53.68
C LEU A 6 -14.35 -29.74 53.06
N SER A 7 -13.76 -28.59 52.74
CA SER A 7 -14.38 -27.59 51.86
C SER A 7 -14.24 -28.03 50.41
N LEU A 8 -15.37 -28.20 49.74
CA LEU A 8 -15.47 -28.54 48.33
C LEU A 8 -15.50 -27.24 47.50
N THR A 9 -14.38 -26.88 46.88
CA THR A 9 -14.27 -25.70 46.02
C THR A 9 -14.85 -26.01 44.63
N LEU A 10 -16.03 -25.47 44.33
CA LEU A 10 -16.67 -25.58 43.03
C LEU A 10 -16.01 -24.60 42.04
N LEU A 11 -15.19 -25.10 41.11
CA LEU A 11 -14.68 -24.30 39.99
C LEU A 11 -15.81 -24.05 38.98
N LEU A 12 -16.30 -22.80 38.90
CA LEU A 12 -17.12 -22.33 37.80
C LEU A 12 -16.23 -22.05 36.58
N THR A 13 -16.28 -22.91 35.57
CA THR A 13 -15.71 -22.64 34.25
C THR A 13 -16.64 -21.70 33.49
N LEU A 14 -16.31 -20.39 33.44
CA LEU A 14 -16.98 -19.47 32.53
C LEU A 14 -16.58 -19.82 31.08
N PRO A 15 -17.53 -19.97 30.15
CA PRO A 15 -17.21 -20.11 28.74
C PRO A 15 -16.61 -18.79 28.25
N ALA A 16 -15.38 -18.83 27.75
CA ALA A 16 -14.80 -17.71 27.04
C ALA A 16 -15.63 -17.47 25.77
N LEU A 17 -16.31 -16.32 25.70
CA LEU A 17 -16.93 -15.88 24.46
C LEU A 17 -15.82 -15.54 23.47
N SER A 18 -15.56 -16.44 22.54
CA SER A 18 -14.72 -16.17 21.38
C SER A 18 -15.46 -15.21 20.46
N THR A 19 -15.14 -13.92 20.53
CA THR A 19 -15.53 -12.96 19.49
C THR A 19 -14.79 -13.32 18.22
N ALA A 20 -15.49 -13.95 17.26
CA ALA A 20 -14.94 -14.16 15.93
C ALA A 20 -14.68 -12.78 15.30
N SER A 21 -13.42 -12.49 14.95
CA SER A 21 -13.10 -11.31 14.14
C SER A 21 -13.77 -11.49 12.79
N GLN A 22 -14.77 -10.66 12.48
CA GLN A 22 -15.36 -10.64 11.15
C GLN A 22 -14.43 -9.84 10.24
N ALA A 23 -14.04 -10.45 9.12
CA ALA A 23 -13.39 -9.72 8.04
C ALA A 23 -14.26 -8.53 7.65
N ASP A 24 -13.65 -7.35 7.53
CA ASP A 24 -14.34 -6.15 7.10
C ASP A 24 -14.86 -6.36 5.67
N PRO A 25 -16.18 -6.44 5.45
CA PRO A 25 -16.74 -6.75 4.13
C PRO A 25 -16.44 -5.67 3.09
N THR A 26 -15.97 -4.48 3.50
CA THR A 26 -15.69 -3.35 2.58
C THR A 26 -14.23 -3.28 2.14
N LEU A 27 -13.29 -4.02 2.76
CA LEU A 27 -11.85 -3.87 2.48
C LEU A 27 -11.35 -4.71 1.27
N GLY A 28 -12.22 -5.51 0.66
CA GLY A 28 -11.82 -6.51 -0.33
C GLY A 28 -10.90 -7.60 0.28
N SER A 29 -10.39 -8.53 -0.55
CA SER A 29 -9.49 -9.59 -0.09
C SER A 29 -8.01 -9.20 -0.10
N THR A 30 -7.65 -8.11 -0.79
CA THR A 30 -6.27 -7.64 -0.94
C THR A 30 -6.24 -6.15 -1.27
N LEU A 31 -5.06 -5.55 -1.17
CA LEU A 31 -4.79 -4.21 -1.67
C LEU A 31 -4.55 -4.27 -3.18
N ASN A 32 -5.35 -3.53 -3.95
CA ASN A 32 -5.00 -3.20 -5.33
C ASN A 32 -4.22 -1.89 -5.36
N VAL A 33 -3.19 -1.84 -6.18
CA VAL A 33 -2.29 -0.68 -6.24
C VAL A 33 -1.91 -0.34 -7.67
N THR A 34 -1.88 0.96 -7.96
CA THR A 34 -1.33 1.44 -9.22
C THR A 34 0.19 1.29 -9.18
N VAL A 35 0.75 0.78 -10.27
CA VAL A 35 2.18 0.52 -10.41
C VAL A 35 2.73 1.24 -11.63
N LEU A 36 3.80 2.01 -11.42
CA LEU A 36 4.66 2.52 -12.47
C LEU A 36 5.74 1.47 -12.76
N GLY A 37 5.46 0.61 -13.73
CA GLY A 37 6.39 -0.43 -14.20
C GLY A 37 7.20 0.02 -15.41
N ALA A 38 7.92 -0.92 -16.02
CA ALA A 38 8.55 -0.71 -17.31
C ALA A 38 8.45 -1.95 -18.20
N ARG A 39 8.19 -1.73 -19.49
CA ARG A 39 8.20 -2.77 -20.53
C ARG A 39 8.82 -2.20 -21.80
N HIS A 40 9.69 -2.98 -22.45
CA HIS A 40 10.38 -2.57 -23.68
C HIS A 40 11.06 -1.19 -23.58
N ASN A 41 11.79 -0.96 -22.48
CA ASN A 41 12.54 0.28 -22.23
C ASN A 41 11.65 1.55 -22.09
N ARG A 42 10.38 1.38 -21.70
CA ARG A 42 9.40 2.45 -21.53
C ARG A 42 8.58 2.22 -20.27
N SER A 43 8.31 3.28 -19.53
CA SER A 43 7.43 3.22 -18.35
C SER A 43 6.01 2.79 -18.75
N THR A 44 5.36 2.06 -17.86
CA THR A 44 3.99 1.56 -17.99
C THR A 44 3.19 1.86 -16.73
N LEU A 45 1.87 1.93 -16.87
CA LEU A 45 0.95 1.91 -15.73
C LEU A 45 0.22 0.57 -15.74
N GLU A 46 0.12 -0.07 -14.58
CA GLU A 46 -0.61 -1.31 -14.36
C GLU A 46 -1.34 -1.24 -13.02
N CYS A 47 -2.46 -1.96 -12.91
CA CYS A 47 -3.16 -2.18 -11.65
C CYS A 47 -2.84 -3.59 -11.15
N TRP A 48 -2.27 -3.69 -9.95
CA TRP A 48 -1.84 -4.94 -9.37
C TRP A 48 -2.66 -5.27 -8.13
N ALA A 49 -3.08 -6.52 -7.99
CA ALA A 49 -3.62 -7.09 -6.76
C ALA A 49 -2.49 -7.80 -6.01
N LEU A 50 -2.16 -7.34 -4.80
CA LEU A 50 -1.04 -7.89 -4.04
C LEU A 50 -1.35 -9.29 -3.46
N GLN A 51 -0.31 -10.08 -3.20
CA GLN A 51 -0.40 -11.43 -2.64
C GLN A 51 0.48 -11.59 -1.40
N PRO A 52 0.06 -12.39 -0.40
CA PRO A 52 -1.12 -13.27 -0.35
C PRO A 52 -2.47 -12.56 -0.11
N GLY A 53 -2.45 -11.23 0.04
CA GLY A 53 -3.63 -10.44 0.39
C GLY A 53 -3.63 -10.04 1.85
N PHE A 54 -4.78 -9.61 2.37
CA PHE A 54 -4.90 -9.25 3.78
C PHE A 54 -4.94 -10.49 4.67
N GLU A 55 -4.16 -10.47 5.75
CA GLU A 55 -4.16 -11.46 6.81
C GLU A 55 -4.65 -10.84 8.13
N THR A 56 -5.03 -11.68 9.09
CA THR A 56 -5.40 -11.21 10.42
C THR A 56 -4.15 -10.91 11.25
N SER A 57 -3.97 -9.66 11.65
CA SER A 57 -2.86 -9.24 12.48
C SER A 57 -2.91 -9.90 13.86
N ALA A 58 -1.78 -10.48 14.28
CA ALA A 58 -1.56 -10.95 15.65
C ALA A 58 -0.79 -9.93 16.52
N GLN A 59 -0.39 -8.79 15.93
CA GLN A 59 0.47 -7.82 16.60
C GLN A 59 -0.32 -7.00 17.62
N ALA A 60 0.28 -6.76 18.79
CA ALA A 60 -0.30 -5.88 19.80
C ALA A 60 -0.53 -4.47 19.20
N GLY A 61 -1.73 -3.91 19.39
CA GLY A 61 -2.13 -2.61 18.82
C GLY A 61 -2.99 -2.70 17.56
N THR A 62 -2.90 -3.79 16.80
CA THR A 62 -3.72 -4.04 15.60
C THR A 62 -4.35 -5.44 15.60
N SER A 63 -4.26 -6.17 16.71
CA SER A 63 -4.72 -7.57 16.80
C SER A 63 -6.17 -7.72 16.34
N GLY A 64 -6.41 -8.68 15.45
CA GLY A 64 -7.71 -8.96 14.84
C GLY A 64 -8.03 -8.13 13.59
N SER A 65 -7.22 -7.11 13.26
CA SER A 65 -7.40 -6.26 12.07
C SER A 65 -6.75 -6.88 10.83
N SER A 66 -7.17 -6.43 9.64
CA SER A 66 -6.51 -6.76 8.37
C SER A 66 -5.13 -6.11 8.26
N VAL A 67 -4.12 -6.89 7.88
CA VAL A 67 -2.75 -6.42 7.62
C VAL A 67 -2.22 -7.07 6.35
N LEU A 68 -1.41 -6.34 5.59
CA LEU A 68 -0.76 -6.84 4.37
C LEU A 68 0.73 -6.47 4.41
N ASP A 69 1.59 -7.40 4.00
CA ASP A 69 3.02 -7.15 3.89
C ASP A 69 3.32 -6.31 2.65
N MET A 70 3.92 -5.13 2.86
CA MET A 70 4.28 -4.19 1.81
C MET A 70 5.69 -4.45 1.25
N GLY A 71 6.37 -5.51 1.69
CA GLY A 71 7.72 -5.86 1.26
C GLY A 71 8.82 -5.21 2.11
N VAL A 72 10.06 -5.64 1.87
CA VAL A 72 11.22 -5.26 2.68
C VAL A 72 11.81 -3.93 2.20
N ALA A 73 11.76 -2.93 3.08
CA ALA A 73 12.48 -1.67 2.90
C ALA A 73 13.98 -1.87 3.14
N THR A 74 14.82 -1.31 2.27
CA THR A 74 16.29 -1.48 2.32
C THR A 74 17.05 -0.16 2.45
N GLY A 75 16.37 0.98 2.27
CA GLY A 75 16.97 2.30 2.33
C GLY A 75 16.27 3.24 3.32
N ASN A 76 16.80 4.46 3.41
CA ASN A 76 16.18 5.51 4.22
C ASN A 76 14.87 5.95 3.58
N ALA A 77 13.79 5.93 4.36
CA ALA A 77 12.55 6.55 3.95
C ALA A 77 12.64 8.09 4.06
N SER A 78 11.95 8.80 3.17
CA SER A 78 11.87 10.26 3.19
C SER A 78 10.42 10.73 3.31
N PHE A 79 10.21 11.72 4.18
CA PHE A 79 8.97 12.46 4.29
C PHE A 79 9.12 13.80 3.56
N THR A 80 8.34 14.00 2.51
CA THR A 80 8.48 15.14 1.61
C THR A 80 7.19 15.95 1.60
N ALA A 81 7.30 17.25 1.90
CA ALA A 81 6.22 18.22 1.74
C ALA A 81 6.43 19.00 0.44
N ILE A 82 5.71 18.63 -0.61
CA ILE A 82 5.84 19.17 -1.95
C ILE A 82 4.97 20.44 -2.05
N ALA A 83 5.50 21.49 -2.66
CA ALA A 83 4.76 22.74 -2.82
C ALA A 83 3.46 22.56 -3.61
N ALA A 84 2.46 23.39 -3.34
CA ALA A 84 1.23 23.44 -4.11
C ALA A 84 1.51 23.80 -5.58
N GLY A 85 0.84 23.13 -6.52
CA GLY A 85 1.00 23.34 -7.96
C GLY A 85 2.40 23.02 -8.50
N PHE A 86 3.19 22.21 -7.79
CA PHE A 86 4.55 21.89 -8.20
C PHE A 86 4.57 20.97 -9.43
N ASP A 87 5.41 21.29 -10.40
CA ASP A 87 5.70 20.43 -11.56
C ASP A 87 7.02 19.69 -11.30
N GLY A 88 6.93 18.38 -11.05
CA GLY A 88 8.09 17.51 -10.85
C GLY A 88 8.82 17.17 -12.15
N GLY A 89 8.26 17.55 -13.31
CA GLY A 89 8.82 17.31 -14.62
C GLY A 89 8.98 15.83 -14.96
N ARG A 90 9.76 15.56 -16.00
CA ARG A 90 10.09 14.20 -16.46
C ARG A 90 11.23 13.61 -15.64
N HIS A 91 11.03 12.42 -15.10
CA HIS A 91 12.05 11.67 -14.37
C HIS A 91 11.71 10.18 -14.31
N ASN A 92 12.69 9.38 -13.89
CA ASN A 92 12.49 7.98 -13.50
C ASN A 92 12.33 7.89 -11.99
N ALA A 93 11.77 6.79 -11.50
CA ALA A 93 11.90 6.45 -10.09
C ALA A 93 13.38 6.37 -9.69
N PRO A 94 13.84 7.04 -8.62
CA PRO A 94 15.25 7.00 -8.20
C PRO A 94 15.68 5.65 -7.61
N ALA A 95 14.71 4.81 -7.25
CA ALA A 95 14.86 3.44 -6.78
C ALA A 95 13.52 2.71 -6.97
N LEU A 96 13.54 1.38 -6.89
CA LEU A 96 12.32 0.61 -6.63
C LEU A 96 11.77 1.09 -5.29
N GLN A 97 10.54 1.63 -5.25
CA GLN A 97 10.05 2.23 -4.02
C GLN A 97 8.53 2.28 -3.96
N TRP A 98 8.03 2.28 -2.72
CA TRP A 98 6.71 2.82 -2.46
C TRP A 98 6.76 4.34 -2.44
N VAL A 99 5.79 4.96 -3.09
CA VAL A 99 5.43 6.35 -2.87
C VAL A 99 4.03 6.35 -2.28
N VAL A 100 3.91 6.74 -1.01
CA VAL A 100 2.63 6.84 -0.30
C VAL A 100 2.31 8.31 -0.14
N PHE A 101 1.36 8.80 -0.94
CA PHE A 101 0.80 10.12 -0.78
C PHE A 101 -0.09 10.14 0.45
N LEU A 102 0.34 10.89 1.46
CA LEU A 102 -0.40 11.05 2.72
C LEU A 102 -1.50 12.10 2.60
N SER A 103 -1.31 13.09 1.71
CA SER A 103 -2.30 14.11 1.37
C SER A 103 -2.00 14.75 0.02
N GLY A 104 -2.96 15.47 -0.53
CA GLY A 104 -2.84 16.17 -1.82
C GLY A 104 -3.11 15.26 -3.01
N LEU A 105 -2.55 15.58 -4.16
CA LEU A 105 -2.81 14.89 -5.42
C LEU A 105 -1.52 14.82 -6.24
N ALA A 106 -1.27 13.64 -6.82
CA ALA A 106 -0.27 13.44 -7.85
C ALA A 106 -0.98 13.04 -9.15
N HIS A 107 -0.60 13.69 -10.25
CA HIS A 107 -1.02 13.32 -11.59
C HIS A 107 0.20 12.87 -12.38
N ILE A 108 0.12 11.64 -12.88
CA ILE A 108 1.23 10.97 -13.54
C ILE A 108 0.83 10.68 -14.99
N THR A 109 1.72 11.01 -15.92
CA THR A 109 1.56 10.69 -17.35
C THR A 109 2.82 10.07 -17.92
N LEU A 110 2.68 9.31 -19.00
CA LEU A 110 3.78 8.57 -19.61
C LEU A 110 4.13 9.15 -21.00
N PRO A 111 5.43 9.27 -21.33
CA PRO A 111 5.86 9.67 -22.67
C PRO A 111 5.28 8.76 -23.77
N ASN A 112 4.72 9.36 -24.81
CA ASN A 112 4.19 8.66 -25.99
C ASN A 112 3.08 7.62 -25.64
N SER A 113 2.26 7.91 -24.64
CA SER A 113 1.11 7.13 -24.21
C SER A 113 -0.03 8.08 -23.81
N THR A 114 -1.26 7.59 -23.84
CA THR A 114 -2.43 8.29 -23.29
C THR A 114 -2.80 7.79 -21.88
N ALA A 115 -2.08 6.79 -21.36
CA ALA A 115 -2.31 6.30 -20.00
C ALA A 115 -1.87 7.34 -18.96
N GLU A 116 -2.70 7.53 -17.95
CA GLU A 116 -2.47 8.44 -16.84
C GLU A 116 -2.94 7.82 -15.53
N ALA A 117 -2.44 8.36 -14.42
CA ALA A 117 -2.86 8.00 -13.07
C ALA A 117 -3.06 9.26 -12.23
N TRP A 118 -4.16 9.29 -11.49
CA TRP A 118 -4.46 10.32 -10.51
C TRP A 118 -4.47 9.66 -9.13
N ILE A 119 -3.46 9.97 -8.32
CA ILE A 119 -3.27 9.36 -6.99
C ILE A 119 -3.58 10.42 -5.94
N GLU A 120 -4.78 10.34 -5.38
CA GLU A 120 -5.18 11.16 -4.25
C GLU A 120 -4.54 10.63 -2.97
N GLY A 121 -3.99 11.52 -2.15
CA GLY A 121 -3.39 11.13 -0.89
C GLY A 121 -4.42 10.62 0.11
N GLY A 122 -4.01 9.71 1.01
CA GLY A 122 -4.88 9.08 2.00
C GLY A 122 -4.91 7.56 1.83
N LYS A 123 -6.05 6.93 2.11
CA LYS A 123 -6.20 5.45 2.14
C LYS A 123 -5.78 4.75 0.84
N ASN A 124 -5.95 5.41 -0.31
CA ASN A 124 -5.62 4.90 -1.64
C ASN A 124 -4.37 5.60 -2.24
N GLY A 125 -3.61 6.32 -1.42
CA GLY A 125 -2.49 7.14 -1.87
C GLY A 125 -1.20 6.37 -2.15
N ALA A 126 -1.22 5.03 -2.05
CA ALA A 126 -0.05 4.21 -2.33
C ALA A 126 0.15 4.01 -3.85
N LEU A 127 1.39 4.13 -4.29
CA LEU A 127 1.87 3.89 -5.63
C LEU A 127 3.17 3.10 -5.55
N LEU A 128 3.31 2.02 -6.33
CA LEU A 128 4.57 1.30 -6.46
C LEU A 128 5.32 1.82 -7.68
N ALA A 129 6.50 2.42 -7.49
CA ALA A 129 7.32 2.95 -8.58
C ALA A 129 8.54 2.06 -8.83
N LEU A 130 8.55 1.42 -10.00
CA LEU A 130 9.54 0.44 -10.44
C LEU A 130 10.21 0.84 -11.76
N ASP A 131 9.87 2.01 -12.32
CA ASP A 131 10.36 2.48 -13.62
C ASP A 131 11.71 3.20 -13.52
N THR A 132 12.68 2.53 -12.91
CA THR A 132 14.05 3.04 -12.75
C THR A 132 14.75 3.24 -14.11
N ALA A 133 15.80 4.06 -14.11
CA ALA A 133 16.47 4.50 -15.34
C ALA A 133 17.13 3.36 -16.15
N ASP A 134 17.42 2.23 -15.52
CA ASP A 134 17.97 1.02 -16.15
C ASP A 134 16.93 0.21 -16.94
N VAL A 135 15.63 0.35 -16.62
CA VAL A 135 14.54 -0.37 -17.29
C VAL A 135 13.60 0.54 -18.10
N SER A 136 13.66 1.86 -17.91
CA SER A 136 12.89 2.85 -18.67
C SER A 136 13.75 4.03 -19.10
N ALA A 137 13.92 4.23 -20.40
CA ALA A 137 14.79 5.29 -20.91
C ALA A 137 14.24 6.72 -20.69
N LEU A 138 12.91 6.87 -20.63
CA LEU A 138 12.29 8.20 -20.54
C LEU A 138 11.64 8.49 -19.19
N GLY A 139 11.30 7.45 -18.42
CA GLY A 139 10.56 7.59 -17.17
C GLY A 139 9.11 8.03 -17.38
N HIS A 140 8.61 8.83 -16.44
CA HIS A 140 7.27 9.41 -16.40
C HIS A 140 7.32 10.91 -16.12
N TYR A 141 6.18 11.58 -16.23
CA TYR A 141 5.98 12.95 -15.75
C TYR A 141 5.11 12.93 -14.50
N THR A 142 5.43 13.75 -13.51
CA THR A 142 4.58 13.93 -12.32
C THR A 142 4.34 15.41 -12.07
N VAL A 143 3.06 15.78 -11.94
CA VAL A 143 2.65 17.10 -11.45
C VAL A 143 1.82 16.95 -10.18
N TYR A 144 1.86 17.97 -9.32
CA TYR A 144 1.16 18.01 -8.05
C TYR A 144 0.17 19.19 -8.06
N PRO A 145 -1.00 19.01 -8.71
CA PRO A 145 -1.86 20.13 -9.10
C PRO A 145 -2.71 20.70 -7.96
N SER A 146 -2.65 20.09 -6.77
CA SER A 146 -3.36 20.57 -5.58
C SER A 146 -3.00 22.02 -5.25
N LYS A 147 -3.99 22.77 -4.76
CA LYS A 147 -3.81 24.13 -4.20
C LYS A 147 -3.12 24.13 -2.84
N GLU A 148 -3.02 22.96 -2.22
CA GLU A 148 -2.29 22.72 -0.99
C GLU A 148 -1.08 21.82 -1.25
N ARG A 149 -0.22 21.67 -0.24
CA ARG A 149 0.96 20.80 -0.35
C ARG A 149 0.53 19.35 -0.53
N THR A 150 1.15 18.66 -1.49
CA THR A 150 1.13 17.20 -1.55
C THR A 150 2.19 16.68 -0.58
N VAL A 151 1.83 15.75 0.29
CA VAL A 151 2.76 15.14 1.25
C VAL A 151 2.97 13.69 0.84
N ALA A 152 4.23 13.27 0.72
CA ALA A 152 4.59 11.92 0.32
C ALA A 152 5.58 11.28 1.31
N LEU A 153 5.39 10.00 1.57
CA LEU A 153 6.38 9.12 2.16
C LEU A 153 6.96 8.24 1.06
N GLN A 154 8.27 8.27 0.88
CA GLN A 154 8.96 7.47 -0.13
C GLN A 154 9.81 6.43 0.59
N ILE A 155 9.63 5.15 0.26
CA ILE A 155 10.24 4.01 0.96
C ILE A 155 10.97 3.15 -0.06
N PRO A 156 12.31 3.23 -0.15
CA PRO A 156 13.09 2.40 -1.05
C PRO A 156 13.01 0.92 -0.68
N LEU A 157 12.78 0.10 -1.69
CA LEU A 157 12.73 -1.35 -1.62
C LEU A 157 14.03 -1.96 -2.17
N GLY A 158 14.36 -3.17 -1.70
CA GLY A 158 15.33 -4.02 -2.38
C GLY A 158 14.70 -4.69 -3.60
N GLU A 159 15.51 -5.34 -4.44
CA GLU A 159 15.00 -6.15 -5.57
C GLU A 159 14.04 -7.25 -5.07
N ASP A 160 14.40 -7.93 -3.98
CA ASP A 160 13.54 -8.92 -3.30
C ASP A 160 12.39 -8.29 -2.48
N GLY A 161 12.30 -6.95 -2.47
CA GLY A 161 11.30 -6.19 -1.73
C GLY A 161 10.02 -5.91 -2.52
N ILE A 162 9.99 -6.19 -3.83
CA ILE A 162 8.78 -6.06 -4.65
C ILE A 162 7.79 -7.16 -4.24
N PRO A 163 6.56 -6.83 -3.78
CA PRO A 163 5.60 -7.85 -3.38
C PRO A 163 5.14 -8.73 -4.53
N ASN A 164 4.80 -9.98 -4.19
CA ASN A 164 4.09 -10.87 -5.10
C ASN A 164 2.73 -10.26 -5.46
N HIS A 165 2.28 -10.48 -6.70
CA HIS A 165 1.08 -9.85 -7.21
C HIS A 165 0.47 -10.60 -8.40
N HIS A 166 -0.78 -10.26 -8.69
CA HIS A 166 -1.41 -10.49 -9.99
C HIS A 166 -1.65 -9.15 -10.68
N VAL A 167 -1.32 -9.08 -11.97
CA VAL A 167 -1.71 -7.93 -12.80
C VAL A 167 -3.18 -8.07 -13.14
N LEU A 168 -4.00 -7.12 -12.72
CA LEU A 168 -5.43 -7.08 -13.06
C LEU A 168 -5.63 -6.58 -14.49
N HIS A 169 -4.98 -5.47 -14.83
CA HIS A 169 -4.99 -4.88 -16.18
C HIS A 169 -3.89 -3.82 -16.33
N GLY A 170 -3.71 -3.33 -17.56
CA GLY A 170 -2.92 -2.12 -17.82
C GLY A 170 -3.72 -0.85 -17.49
N GLY A 171 -3.02 0.22 -17.12
CA GLY A 171 -3.60 1.46 -16.59
C GLY A 171 -3.58 1.50 -15.05
N ALA A 172 -3.98 2.64 -14.49
CA ALA A 172 -4.12 2.81 -13.03
C ALA A 172 -5.32 2.02 -12.50
N CYS A 173 -5.31 1.67 -11.21
CA CYS A 173 -6.49 1.14 -10.53
C CYS A 173 -7.58 2.22 -10.39
N GLN A 174 -8.85 1.84 -10.48
CA GLN A 174 -9.99 2.77 -10.53
C GLN A 174 -11.24 2.22 -9.82
N GLY A 175 -12.11 3.13 -9.37
CA GLY A 175 -13.45 2.79 -8.86
C GLY A 175 -13.41 1.76 -7.74
N ASP A 176 -14.19 0.69 -7.90
CA ASP A 176 -14.36 -0.41 -6.93
C ASP A 176 -13.08 -1.24 -6.70
N GLU A 177 -12.00 -0.97 -7.43
CA GLU A 177 -10.68 -1.58 -7.20
C GLU A 177 -9.94 -0.92 -6.05
N LEU A 178 -10.28 0.32 -5.71
CA LEU A 178 -9.67 1.07 -4.62
C LEU A 178 -10.35 0.73 -3.28
N LEU A 179 -9.67 0.97 -2.15
CA LEU A 179 -10.25 0.75 -0.83
C LEU A 179 -11.42 1.72 -0.59
N ASP A 180 -12.53 1.19 -0.06
CA ASP A 180 -13.75 1.92 0.33
C ASP A 180 -13.63 2.73 1.63
#